data_AF-Q4JGW9-F1
#
_entry.id   AF-Q4JGW9-F1
#
_cell.length_a   1.000
_cell.length_b   1.000
_cell.length_c   1.000
_cell.angle_alpha   90.00
_cell.angle_beta   90.00
_cell.angle_gamma   90.00
#
_symmetry.space_group_name_H-M   'P 1'
#
loop_
_entity.id
_entity.type
_entity.pdbx_description
1 polymer ?
#
loop_
_entity_poly.entity_id
_entity_poly.type
_entity_poly.pdbx_seq_one_letter_code
_entity_poly.pdbx_strand_id
1 'polypeptide(L)'
;ELDFSSFLEPQVVTIELPAPAKTPHTVFRWWQPQQGKHSAQWALDNVLIGMNDSSRSGFYDTFDTAAPLRHNWYRVSGGELVEDCHTHTTVLNFNSEALDKRPRVAESWDFEVSGSSFLQFDLSMGCSKAASPAHGVHLEFSTDCGRHWTLVTPECVPPAIGCSGYTQRSVFSAPQFLQWRRVTIYLPSAAISPRTGFRWIQPHFA
;
A
#
# COMPACT_ATOMS: atom_id res chain seq x y z
N GLU A 1 -21.41 -7.82 -11.53
CA GLU A 1 -22.05 -6.51 -11.79
C GLU A 1 -21.69 -5.58 -10.65
N LEU A 2 -21.43 -4.30 -10.92
CA LEU A 2 -21.14 -3.30 -9.90
C LEU A 2 -22.43 -2.52 -9.66
N ASP A 3 -23.09 -2.77 -8.54
CA ASP A 3 -24.40 -2.18 -8.24
C ASP A 3 -24.28 -0.81 -7.57
N PHE A 4 -25.20 0.10 -7.90
CA PHE A 4 -25.19 1.48 -7.44
C PHE A 4 -25.12 1.60 -5.91
N SER A 5 -25.91 0.81 -5.17
CA SER A 5 -25.94 0.90 -3.70
C SER A 5 -24.62 0.52 -3.03
N SER A 6 -23.72 -0.16 -3.76
CA SER A 6 -22.39 -0.51 -3.27
C SER A 6 -21.37 0.64 -3.43
N PHE A 7 -21.66 1.64 -4.28
CA PHE A 7 -20.73 2.69 -4.70
C PHE A 7 -21.28 4.11 -4.50
N LEU A 8 -21.81 4.39 -3.31
CA LEU A 8 -22.24 5.75 -2.92
C LEU A 8 -21.06 6.70 -2.63
N GLU A 9 -19.91 6.13 -2.30
CA GLU A 9 -18.63 6.83 -2.12
C GLU A 9 -17.57 6.20 -3.05
N PRO A 10 -16.49 6.92 -3.40
CA PRO A 10 -15.40 6.36 -4.20
C PRO A 10 -14.80 5.12 -3.52
N GLN A 11 -14.74 4.01 -4.25
CA GLN A 11 -14.15 2.76 -3.77
C GLN A 11 -13.20 2.17 -4.80
N VAL A 12 -12.17 1.50 -4.29
CA VAL A 12 -11.25 0.72 -5.12
C VAL A 12 -11.87 -0.66 -5.37
N VAL A 13 -11.91 -1.08 -6.62
CA VAL A 13 -12.43 -2.38 -7.03
C VAL A 13 -11.31 -3.21 -7.64
N THR A 14 -10.91 -4.28 -6.95
CA THR A 14 -9.93 -5.24 -7.48
C THR A 14 -10.62 -6.51 -7.98
N ILE A 15 -10.40 -6.84 -9.24
CA ILE A 15 -10.98 -8.02 -9.90
C ILE A 15 -9.85 -8.92 -10.39
N GLU A 16 -9.81 -10.16 -9.89
CA GLU A 16 -8.98 -11.19 -10.53
C GLU A 16 -9.61 -11.55 -11.88
N LEU A 17 -8.83 -11.41 -12.95
CA LEU A 17 -9.28 -11.77 -14.28
C LEU A 17 -9.60 -13.28 -14.32
N PRO A 18 -10.77 -13.68 -14.84
CA PRO A 18 -11.08 -15.10 -15.02
C PRO A 18 -10.17 -15.70 -16.08
N ALA A 19 -9.88 -17.01 -16.00
CA ALA A 19 -8.97 -17.69 -16.94
C ALA A 19 -9.28 -17.45 -18.43
N PRO A 20 -10.55 -17.43 -18.89
CA PRO A 20 -10.88 -17.13 -20.29
C PRO A 20 -10.54 -15.70 -20.75
N ALA A 21 -10.37 -14.75 -19.82
CA ALA A 21 -10.00 -13.37 -20.12
C ALA A 21 -8.47 -13.15 -20.10
N LYS A 22 -7.66 -14.16 -19.78
CA LYS A 22 -6.20 -14.09 -19.78
C LYS A 22 -5.64 -14.48 -21.15
N THR A 23 -6.01 -13.73 -22.20
CA THR A 23 -5.52 -13.96 -23.57
C THR A 23 -4.73 -12.77 -24.10
N PRO A 24 -3.83 -12.95 -25.10
CA PRO A 24 -3.06 -11.86 -25.70
C PRO A 24 -3.92 -10.74 -26.31
N HIS A 25 -5.19 -11.01 -26.61
CA HIS A 25 -6.09 -10.10 -27.30
C HIS A 25 -7.42 -9.97 -26.53
N THR A 26 -7.35 -9.34 -25.35
CA THR A 26 -8.50 -9.12 -24.47
C THR A 26 -8.83 -7.63 -24.38
N VAL A 27 -10.11 -7.27 -24.53
CA VAL A 27 -10.59 -5.88 -24.42
C VAL A 27 -11.61 -5.78 -23.29
N PHE A 28 -11.49 -4.73 -22.47
CA PHE A 28 -12.40 -4.45 -21.37
C PHE A 28 -13.33 -3.28 -21.73
N ARG A 29 -14.57 -3.35 -21.27
CA ARG A 29 -15.58 -2.31 -21.49
C ARG A 29 -16.34 -2.05 -20.20
N TRP A 30 -16.37 -0.79 -19.78
CA TRP A 30 -17.33 -0.29 -18.80
C TRP A 30 -18.53 0.26 -19.55
N TRP A 31 -19.70 -0.26 -19.25
CA TRP A 31 -20.92 0.10 -19.95
C TRP A 31 -22.08 0.11 -18.97
N GLN A 32 -22.83 1.20 -18.97
CA GLN A 32 -24.10 1.33 -18.27
C GLN A 32 -25.23 1.13 -19.29
N PRO A 33 -26.06 0.07 -19.16
CA PRO A 33 -27.24 -0.09 -20.00
C PRO A 33 -28.20 1.09 -19.82
N GLN A 34 -28.93 1.45 -20.88
CA GLN A 34 -29.85 2.59 -20.84
C GLN A 34 -31.03 2.28 -19.91
N GLN A 35 -31.05 2.93 -18.73
CA GLN A 35 -32.16 2.82 -17.77
C GLN A 35 -33.00 4.10 -17.79
N GLY A 36 -34.12 4.09 -18.52
CA GLY A 36 -35.23 5.04 -18.38
C GLY A 36 -34.85 6.53 -18.34
N LYS A 37 -35.67 7.33 -17.64
CA LYS A 37 -35.50 8.81 -17.51
C LYS A 37 -34.44 9.25 -16.50
N HIS A 38 -33.91 8.33 -15.69
CA HIS A 38 -32.95 8.63 -14.61
C HIS A 38 -31.77 7.67 -14.72
N SER A 39 -30.68 8.10 -15.36
CA SER A 39 -29.40 7.37 -15.37
C SER A 39 -28.56 7.80 -14.18
N ALA A 40 -28.00 6.83 -13.43
CA ALA A 40 -26.98 7.14 -12.44
C ALA A 40 -25.74 7.73 -13.13
N GLN A 41 -25.19 8.80 -12.59
CA GLN A 41 -23.90 9.35 -13.03
C GLN A 41 -22.78 8.53 -12.38
N TRP A 42 -21.73 8.23 -13.14
CA TRP A 42 -20.57 7.49 -12.66
C TRP A 42 -19.29 8.06 -13.27
N ALA A 43 -18.19 7.92 -12.55
CA ALA A 43 -16.86 8.31 -12.99
C ALA A 43 -15.90 7.14 -12.73
N LEU A 44 -14.84 7.05 -13.54
CA LEU A 44 -13.74 6.12 -13.35
C LEU A 44 -12.46 6.92 -13.14
N ASP A 45 -11.61 6.42 -12.25
CA ASP A 45 -10.26 6.95 -12.05
C ASP A 45 -9.30 5.81 -11.72
N ASN A 46 -8.01 6.01 -11.99
CA ASN A 46 -6.92 5.08 -11.67
C ASN A 46 -7.14 3.65 -12.21
N VAL A 47 -7.62 3.52 -13.45
CA VAL A 47 -7.80 2.21 -14.10
C VAL A 47 -6.44 1.56 -14.36
N LEU A 48 -6.23 0.37 -13.78
CA LEU A 48 -5.05 -0.44 -13.99
C LEU A 48 -5.46 -1.85 -14.42
N ILE A 49 -5.00 -2.25 -15.61
CA ILE A 49 -5.11 -3.62 -16.11
C ILE A 49 -3.67 -4.11 -16.27
N GLY A 50 -3.24 -4.96 -15.36
CA GLY A 50 -1.88 -5.50 -15.35
C GLY A 50 -1.90 -6.99 -15.07
N MET A 51 -0.82 -7.65 -15.46
CA MET A 51 -0.50 -8.99 -15.00
C MET A 51 0.53 -8.85 -13.87
N ASN A 52 0.42 -9.70 -12.86
CA ASN A 52 1.41 -9.77 -11.79
C ASN A 52 2.59 -10.69 -12.16
N ASP A 53 3.07 -10.61 -13.39
CA ASP A 53 4.13 -11.49 -13.91
C ASP A 53 5.52 -10.84 -13.90
N SER A 54 5.62 -9.54 -13.62
CA SER A 54 6.84 -8.73 -13.69
C SER A 54 7.74 -8.76 -12.44
N SER A 55 7.29 -9.27 -11.30
CA SER A 55 8.01 -9.21 -10.00
C SER A 55 8.12 -10.57 -9.30
N ARG A 56 8.39 -11.65 -10.05
CA ARG A 56 8.39 -13.02 -9.49
C ARG A 56 9.32 -13.26 -8.29
N SER A 57 10.34 -12.42 -8.03
CA SER A 57 11.33 -12.72 -6.98
C SER A 57 11.71 -11.55 -6.07
N GLY A 58 10.90 -10.50 -5.97
CA GLY A 58 11.10 -9.47 -4.95
C GLY A 58 10.76 -8.05 -5.39
N PHE A 59 11.00 -7.12 -4.46
CA PHE A 59 10.71 -5.70 -4.57
C PHE A 59 11.88 -4.90 -4.01
N TYR A 60 12.39 -3.95 -4.79
CA TYR A 60 13.48 -3.08 -4.39
C TYR A 60 13.31 -1.71 -5.05
N ASP A 61 13.46 -0.65 -4.27
CA ASP A 61 13.43 0.73 -4.76
C ASP A 61 14.35 1.61 -3.90
N THR A 62 15.19 2.40 -4.57
CA THR A 62 16.08 3.41 -3.98
C THR A 62 15.48 4.82 -4.06
N PHE A 63 14.34 4.97 -4.74
CA PHE A 63 13.71 6.23 -5.10
C PHE A 63 14.59 7.14 -5.97
N ASP A 64 15.56 6.57 -6.69
CA ASP A 64 16.30 7.32 -7.69
C ASP A 64 15.38 7.76 -8.84
N THR A 65 15.62 8.96 -9.37
CA THR A 65 14.70 9.64 -10.29
C THR A 65 14.73 9.09 -11.72
N ALA A 66 15.41 7.97 -11.96
CA ALA A 66 15.58 7.42 -13.30
C ALA A 66 14.29 6.78 -13.86
N ALA A 67 13.42 6.25 -12.98
CA ALA A 67 12.19 5.59 -13.37
C ALA A 67 10.95 6.20 -12.69
N PRO A 68 9.80 6.31 -13.40
CA PRO A 68 8.55 6.69 -12.76
C PRO A 68 8.13 5.70 -11.66
N LEU A 69 7.65 6.22 -10.52
CA LEU A 69 7.18 5.42 -9.37
C LEU A 69 6.20 4.29 -9.77
N ARG A 70 5.34 4.53 -10.76
CA ARG A 70 4.31 3.57 -11.23
C ARG A 70 4.88 2.28 -11.81
N HIS A 71 6.19 2.24 -12.12
CA HIS A 71 6.85 0.99 -12.53
C HIS A 71 7.08 0.05 -11.35
N ASN A 72 7.54 0.60 -10.22
CA ASN A 72 7.87 -0.20 -9.04
C ASN A 72 6.71 -0.31 -8.05
N TRP A 73 5.87 0.72 -7.96
CA TRP A 73 4.77 0.80 -7.02
C TRP A 73 3.43 0.65 -7.72
N TYR A 74 2.56 -0.20 -7.16
CA TYR A 74 1.17 -0.33 -7.59
C TYR A 74 0.42 0.99 -7.40
N ARG A 75 0.62 1.62 -6.24
CA ARG A 75 -0.05 2.87 -5.88
C ARG A 75 0.79 3.72 -4.94
N VAL A 76 0.84 5.01 -5.23
CA VAL A 76 1.31 6.04 -4.30
C VAL A 76 0.27 7.16 -4.27
N SER A 77 -0.18 7.54 -3.08
CA SER A 77 -1.12 8.65 -2.89
C SER A 77 -0.69 9.49 -1.68
N GLY A 78 -0.83 10.81 -1.78
CA GLY A 78 -0.35 11.75 -0.76
C GLY A 78 1.18 11.78 -0.58
N GLY A 79 1.93 11.18 -1.52
CA GLY A 79 3.39 11.12 -1.51
C GLY A 79 4.02 11.63 -2.79
N GLU A 80 5.19 12.24 -2.66
CA GLU A 80 5.98 12.81 -3.76
C GLU A 80 7.46 12.43 -3.65
N LEU A 81 8.15 12.31 -4.78
CA LEU A 81 9.59 12.15 -4.82
C LEU A 81 10.26 13.51 -4.67
N VAL A 82 10.98 13.71 -3.56
CA VAL A 82 11.66 14.97 -3.25
C VAL A 82 13.00 14.72 -2.58
N GLU A 83 13.91 15.68 -2.66
CA GLU A 83 15.13 15.73 -1.85
C GLU A 83 14.81 16.48 -0.55
N ASP A 84 14.52 15.74 0.52
CA ASP A 84 14.13 16.28 1.83
C ASP A 84 14.65 15.36 2.97
N CYS A 85 14.26 15.63 4.22
CA CYS A 85 14.57 14.84 5.40
C CYS A 85 16.08 14.76 5.70
N HIS A 86 16.82 15.83 5.38
CA HIS A 86 18.28 15.93 5.54
C HIS A 86 19.06 14.86 4.77
N THR A 87 18.52 14.40 3.64
CA THR A 87 19.22 13.50 2.72
C THR A 87 19.68 14.26 1.48
N HIS A 88 20.74 13.78 0.83
CA HIS A 88 21.19 14.26 -0.49
C HIS A 88 20.67 13.37 -1.63
N THR A 89 19.67 12.55 -1.32
CA THR A 89 19.08 11.58 -2.23
C THR A 89 17.58 11.84 -2.28
N THR A 90 16.97 11.48 -3.40
CA THR A 90 15.51 11.55 -3.50
C THR A 90 14.88 10.51 -2.58
N VAL A 91 13.80 10.90 -1.91
CA VAL A 91 13.01 10.04 -1.02
C VAL A 91 11.52 10.16 -1.37
N LEU A 92 10.76 9.11 -1.08
CA LEU A 92 9.31 9.16 -1.14
C LEU A 92 8.77 9.83 0.14
N ASN A 93 8.38 11.10 0.04
CA ASN A 93 7.93 11.91 1.16
C ASN A 93 6.40 12.04 1.18
N PHE A 94 5.80 11.81 2.35
CA PHE A 94 4.36 11.95 2.59
C PHE A 94 4.08 13.19 3.44
N ASN A 95 4.13 14.36 2.78
CA ASN A 95 4.00 15.66 3.43
C ASN A 95 2.68 16.38 3.11
N SER A 96 1.70 15.69 2.50
CA SER A 96 0.46 16.28 2.01
C SER A 96 -0.22 17.17 3.06
N GLU A 97 -0.61 18.39 2.68
CA GLU A 97 -1.23 19.35 3.59
C GLU A 97 -2.51 18.80 4.24
N ALA A 98 -2.89 19.30 5.43
CA ALA A 98 -4.10 18.85 6.14
C ALA A 98 -5.40 19.08 5.34
N LEU A 99 -5.39 20.01 4.38
CA LEU A 99 -6.49 20.24 3.45
C LEU A 99 -6.55 19.18 2.33
N ASP A 100 -5.45 18.50 2.04
CA ASP A 100 -5.40 17.39 1.11
C ASP A 100 -5.94 16.13 1.80
N LYS A 101 -7.18 15.78 1.46
CA LYS A 101 -7.85 14.60 2.02
C LYS A 101 -7.36 13.28 1.41
N ARG A 102 -6.39 13.29 0.49
CA ARG A 102 -5.85 12.05 -0.08
C ARG A 102 -5.15 11.24 1.00
N PRO A 103 -5.41 9.92 1.09
CA PRO A 103 -4.71 9.08 2.04
C PRO A 103 -3.22 9.06 1.72
N ARG A 104 -2.37 9.13 2.75
CA ARG A 104 -0.93 8.90 2.62
C ARG A 104 -0.69 7.40 2.57
N VAL A 105 -0.44 6.88 1.37
CA VAL A 105 -0.28 5.44 1.14
C VAL A 105 0.75 5.15 0.04
N ALA A 106 1.56 4.12 0.29
CA ALA A 106 2.40 3.46 -0.72
C ALA A 106 2.04 1.97 -0.74
N GLU A 107 1.72 1.41 -1.90
CA GLU A 107 1.39 0.01 -2.10
C GLU A 107 2.33 -0.59 -3.14
N SER A 108 2.99 -1.69 -2.79
CA SER A 108 3.84 -2.43 -3.72
C SER A 108 2.98 -3.20 -4.73
N TRP A 109 3.59 -3.60 -5.84
CA TRP A 109 3.06 -4.73 -6.60
C TRP A 109 3.02 -5.98 -5.73
N ASP A 110 2.18 -6.94 -6.14
CA ASP A 110 2.20 -8.27 -5.55
C ASP A 110 3.50 -8.98 -6.00
N PHE A 111 4.14 -9.77 -5.14
CA PHE A 111 5.28 -10.60 -5.53
C PHE A 111 5.33 -11.90 -4.72
N GLU A 112 6.16 -12.85 -5.14
CA GLU A 112 6.34 -14.11 -4.42
C GLU A 112 7.10 -13.87 -3.10
N VAL A 113 6.47 -14.26 -2.00
CA VAL A 113 7.06 -14.25 -0.66
C VAL A 113 7.28 -15.69 -0.20
N SER A 114 8.50 -15.97 0.23
CA SER A 114 8.94 -17.28 0.71
C SER A 114 9.28 -17.26 2.21
N GLY A 115 9.48 -18.42 2.83
CA GLY A 115 9.83 -18.52 4.25
C GLY A 115 11.18 -17.90 4.65
N SER A 116 12.07 -17.63 3.68
CA SER A 116 13.35 -16.94 3.89
C SER A 116 13.29 -15.44 3.56
N SER A 117 12.13 -14.93 3.14
CA SER A 117 11.98 -13.53 2.75
C SER A 117 11.93 -12.61 3.98
N PHE A 118 12.54 -11.45 3.86
CA PHE A 118 12.49 -10.37 4.85
C PHE A 118 12.18 -9.06 4.15
N LEU A 119 11.64 -8.10 4.90
CA LEU A 119 11.34 -6.76 4.43
C LEU A 119 12.22 -5.76 5.20
N GLN A 120 12.87 -4.87 4.47
CA GLN A 120 13.76 -3.84 5.03
C GLN A 120 13.51 -2.50 4.34
N PHE A 121 13.43 -1.43 5.15
CA PHE A 121 13.30 -0.06 4.68
C PHE A 121 13.86 0.90 5.71
N ASP A 122 14.22 2.10 5.28
CA ASP A 122 14.60 3.21 6.16
C ASP A 122 13.42 4.17 6.30
N LEU A 123 13.17 4.64 7.52
CA LEU A 123 12.06 5.55 7.83
C LEU A 123 12.56 6.73 8.65
N SER A 124 12.06 7.92 8.31
CA SER A 124 12.23 9.15 9.08
C SER A 124 10.88 9.87 9.14
N MET A 125 10.54 10.42 10.30
CA MET A 125 9.30 11.13 10.57
C MET A 125 9.61 12.54 11.07
N GLY A 126 8.82 13.52 10.62
CA GLY A 126 8.97 14.90 11.07
C GLY A 126 10.16 15.63 10.44
N CYS A 127 10.54 15.28 9.21
CA CYS A 127 11.59 15.90 8.39
C CYS A 127 11.69 17.44 8.54
N SER A 128 12.38 17.93 9.57
CA SER A 128 12.38 19.33 10.04
C SER A 128 11.03 19.96 10.42
N LYS A 129 9.93 19.20 10.45
CA LYS A 129 8.58 19.68 10.80
C LYS A 129 8.10 19.03 12.10
N ALA A 130 7.23 19.72 12.83
CA ALA A 130 6.60 19.16 14.02
C ALA A 130 5.82 17.89 13.65
N ALA A 131 6.12 16.79 14.33
CA ALA A 131 5.46 15.51 14.14
C ALA A 131 4.61 15.15 15.35
N SER A 132 3.36 14.76 15.10
CA SER A 132 2.46 14.28 16.15
C SER A 132 2.72 12.81 16.46
N PRO A 133 2.78 12.42 17.74
CA PRO A 133 2.84 11.01 18.12
C PRO A 133 1.51 10.26 17.92
N ALA A 134 0.41 10.98 17.69
CA ALA A 134 -0.94 10.40 17.64
C ALA A 134 -1.20 9.54 16.38
N HIS A 135 -0.37 9.68 15.34
CA HIS A 135 -0.64 9.15 14.01
C HIS A 135 0.56 8.39 13.46
N GLY A 136 0.55 7.06 13.64
CA GLY A 136 1.62 6.19 13.15
C GLY A 136 1.42 5.74 11.70
N VAL A 137 2.52 5.33 11.07
CA VAL A 137 2.51 4.64 9.77
C VAL A 137 2.37 3.14 10.02
N HIS A 138 1.34 2.54 9.46
CA HIS A 138 1.07 1.12 9.53
C HIS A 138 1.76 0.43 8.36
N LEU A 139 2.48 -0.67 8.64
CA LEU A 139 2.94 -1.60 7.63
C LEU A 139 2.05 -2.84 7.65
N GLU A 140 1.42 -3.08 6.51
CA GLU A 140 0.41 -4.11 6.31
C GLU A 140 0.72 -4.94 5.06
N PHE A 141 0.16 -6.15 4.99
CA PHE A 141 0.26 -7.02 3.82
C PHE A 141 -1.12 -7.54 3.43
N SER A 142 -1.22 -7.97 2.17
CA SER A 142 -2.39 -8.63 1.58
C SER A 142 -1.92 -9.81 0.73
N THR A 143 -2.65 -10.92 0.77
CA THR A 143 -2.46 -12.08 -0.10
C THR A 143 -3.62 -12.27 -1.08
N ASP A 144 -4.49 -11.26 -1.19
CA ASP A 144 -5.74 -11.29 -1.97
C ASP A 144 -5.91 -10.04 -2.85
N CYS A 145 -4.78 -9.53 -3.36
CA CYS A 145 -4.68 -8.37 -4.25
C CYS A 145 -5.30 -7.10 -3.63
N GLY A 146 -5.05 -6.87 -2.35
CA GLY A 146 -5.44 -5.66 -1.64
C GLY A 146 -6.90 -5.61 -1.20
N ARG A 147 -7.63 -6.74 -1.20
CA ARG A 147 -9.02 -6.79 -0.68
C ARG A 147 -9.04 -6.73 0.83
N HIS A 148 -8.16 -7.48 1.49
CA HIS A 148 -7.97 -7.45 2.93
C HIS A 148 -6.52 -7.15 3.26
N TRP A 149 -6.32 -6.29 4.26
CA TRP A 149 -5.01 -5.86 4.72
C TRP A 149 -4.88 -6.15 6.21
N THR A 150 -3.75 -6.75 6.60
CA THR A 150 -3.43 -7.07 7.99
C THR A 150 -2.03 -6.57 8.31
N LEU A 151 -1.79 -6.16 9.56
CA LEU A 151 -0.46 -5.76 10.03
C LEU A 151 0.56 -6.89 9.81
N VAL A 152 1.73 -6.55 9.29
CA VAL A 152 2.84 -7.52 9.10
C VAL A 152 3.27 -8.12 10.43
N THR A 153 3.32 -7.31 11.49
CA THR A 153 3.58 -7.78 12.84
C THR A 153 2.39 -7.44 13.71
N PRO A 154 1.60 -8.42 14.18
CA PRO A 154 0.53 -8.18 15.13
C PRO A 154 1.10 -7.81 16.50
N GLU A 155 0.30 -7.11 17.31
CA GLU A 155 0.63 -6.89 18.71
C GLU A 155 0.54 -8.21 19.49
N CYS A 156 1.57 -8.51 20.27
CA CYS A 156 1.57 -9.66 21.17
C CYS A 156 2.05 -9.22 22.54
N VAL A 157 1.14 -9.18 23.53
CA VAL A 157 1.45 -8.75 24.90
C VAL A 157 0.85 -9.76 25.88
N PRO A 158 1.64 -10.37 26.78
CA PRO A 158 1.10 -11.21 27.86
C PRO A 158 0.04 -10.44 28.69
N PRO A 159 -1.09 -11.05 29.08
CA PRO A 159 -1.35 -12.49 29.20
C PRO A 159 -2.00 -13.14 27.96
N ALA A 160 -1.96 -12.51 26.78
CA ALA A 160 -2.54 -13.09 25.58
C ALA A 160 -1.96 -14.48 25.28
N ILE A 161 -2.84 -15.44 24.97
CA ILE A 161 -2.49 -16.84 24.71
C ILE A 161 -1.60 -16.91 23.47
N GLY A 162 -0.48 -17.64 23.55
CA GLY A 162 0.45 -17.81 22.43
C GLY A 162 1.52 -16.72 22.29
N CYS A 163 1.53 -15.69 23.14
CA CYS A 163 2.63 -14.72 23.19
C CYS A 163 3.77 -15.21 24.08
N SER A 164 4.90 -15.59 23.47
CA SER A 164 6.13 -15.94 24.19
C SER A 164 6.90 -14.72 24.72
N GLY A 165 6.52 -13.51 24.30
CA GLY A 165 7.14 -12.25 24.71
C GLY A 165 6.39 -11.04 24.18
N TYR A 166 6.85 -9.85 24.58
CA TYR A 166 6.32 -8.60 24.05
C TYR A 166 6.78 -8.39 22.60
N THR A 167 5.81 -8.25 21.70
CA THR A 167 6.05 -7.89 20.30
C THR A 167 5.27 -6.62 19.99
N GLN A 168 5.98 -5.55 19.64
CA GLN A 168 5.36 -4.32 19.20
C GLN A 168 4.76 -4.52 17.80
N ARG A 169 3.52 -4.07 17.60
CA ARG A 169 2.87 -4.08 16.29
C ARG A 169 3.66 -3.29 15.24
N SER A 170 3.49 -3.63 13.96
CA SER A 170 4.09 -2.93 12.82
C SER A 170 3.44 -1.56 12.54
N VAL A 171 3.35 -0.74 13.58
CA VAL A 171 2.88 0.66 13.57
C VAL A 171 4.01 1.52 14.10
N PHE A 172 4.58 2.36 13.23
CA PHE A 172 5.72 3.21 13.51
C PHE A 172 5.25 4.60 13.90
N SER A 173 5.75 5.15 15.00
CA SER A 173 5.34 6.46 15.51
C SER A 173 6.48 7.48 15.44
N ALA A 174 6.12 8.75 15.34
CA ALA A 174 7.08 9.83 15.19
C ALA A 174 8.20 9.84 16.25
N PRO A 175 7.93 9.65 17.57
CA PRO A 175 8.99 9.66 18.57
C PRO A 175 10.08 8.58 18.37
N GLN A 176 9.74 7.45 17.75
CA GLN A 176 10.68 6.35 17.51
C GLN A 176 11.52 6.53 16.24
N PHE A 177 11.10 7.44 15.36
CA PHE A 177 11.63 7.63 14.01
C PHE A 177 11.89 9.10 13.68
N LEU A 178 12.21 9.96 14.66
CA LEU A 178 12.59 11.36 14.43
C LEU A 178 13.87 11.52 13.58
N GLN A 179 14.65 10.45 13.47
CA GLN A 179 15.84 10.36 12.62
C GLN A 179 15.75 9.09 11.78
N TRP A 180 16.49 9.08 10.67
CA TRP A 180 16.57 7.93 9.78
C TRP A 180 16.93 6.66 10.55
N ARG A 181 16.04 5.68 10.48
CA ARG A 181 16.23 4.41 11.14
C ARG A 181 15.78 3.27 10.23
N ARG A 182 16.62 2.26 10.17
CA ARG A 182 16.34 1.02 9.45
C ARG A 182 15.38 0.14 10.24
N VAL A 183 14.31 -0.27 9.57
CA VAL A 183 13.39 -1.31 10.03
C VAL A 183 13.71 -2.57 9.25
N THR A 184 13.82 -3.71 9.93
CA THR A 184 14.01 -5.03 9.31
C THR A 184 13.07 -6.02 9.97
N ILE A 185 12.23 -6.67 9.17
CA ILE A 185 11.17 -7.55 9.65
C ILE A 185 11.27 -8.87 8.89
N TYR A 186 11.33 -9.98 9.62
CA TYR A 186 11.09 -11.30 9.06
C TYR A 186 9.60 -11.45 8.80
N LEU A 187 9.26 -11.86 7.58
CA LEU A 187 7.86 -11.92 7.17
C LEU A 187 7.15 -13.07 7.89
N PRO A 188 5.90 -12.86 8.37
CA PRO A 188 5.13 -13.93 9.02
C PRO A 188 4.79 -15.02 8.00
N SER A 189 4.56 -16.24 8.48
CA SER A 189 4.14 -17.36 7.62
C SER A 189 2.86 -17.08 6.85
N ALA A 190 1.95 -16.27 7.41
CA ALA A 190 0.72 -15.83 6.76
C ALA A 190 0.95 -14.95 5.51
N ALA A 191 2.13 -14.33 5.37
CA ALA A 191 2.51 -13.54 4.20
C ALA A 191 3.13 -14.39 3.08
N ILE A 192 3.39 -15.69 3.30
CA ILE A 192 3.97 -16.59 2.29
C ILE A 192 2.89 -16.91 1.25
N SER A 193 3.07 -16.38 0.04
CA SER A 193 2.15 -16.55 -1.09
C SER A 193 2.86 -16.16 -2.38
N PRO A 194 2.46 -16.71 -3.55
CA PRO A 194 2.96 -16.27 -4.85
C PRO A 194 2.52 -14.84 -5.23
N ARG A 195 1.59 -14.26 -4.47
CA ARG A 195 1.02 -12.92 -4.70
C ARG A 195 0.80 -12.22 -3.36
N THR A 196 1.85 -11.68 -2.79
CA THR A 196 1.78 -10.86 -1.57
C THR A 196 2.11 -9.43 -1.90
N GLY A 197 1.20 -8.52 -1.60
CA GLY A 197 1.39 -7.07 -1.68
C GLY A 197 1.61 -6.48 -0.29
N PHE A 198 2.39 -5.41 -0.20
CA PHE A 198 2.65 -4.66 1.03
C PHE A 198 2.17 -3.23 0.89
N ARG A 199 1.72 -2.64 1.99
CA ARG A 199 1.42 -1.22 2.04
C ARG A 199 1.95 -0.55 3.29
N TRP A 200 2.36 0.70 3.10
CA TRP A 200 2.62 1.68 4.14
C TRP A 200 1.50 2.69 4.10
N ILE A 201 0.73 2.80 5.18
CA ILE A 201 -0.44 3.68 5.23
C ILE A 201 -0.47 4.47 6.53
N GLN A 202 -0.77 5.76 6.44
CA GLN A 202 -1.11 6.59 7.58
C GLN A 202 -2.63 6.83 7.54
N PRO A 203 -3.45 6.03 8.26
CA PRO A 203 -4.91 6.08 8.13
C PRO A 203 -5.52 7.37 8.69
N HIS A 204 -4.86 7.98 9.67
CA HIS A 204 -5.23 9.25 10.28
C HIS A 204 -4.01 10.14 10.28
N PHE A 205 -4.11 11.36 9.75
CA PHE A 205 -3.00 12.33 9.69
C PHE A 205 -3.46 13.79 9.88
N ALA A 206 -4.73 13.99 10.23
CA ALA A 206 -5.36 15.29 10.44
C ALA A 206 -5.29 15.72 11.91
#